data_AF-A0A2A8HSK2-F1
#
_entry.id   AF-A0A2A8HSK2-F1
#
_cell.length_a   1.000
_cell.length_b   1.000
_cell.length_c   1.000
_cell.angle_alpha   90.00
_cell.angle_beta   90.00
_cell.angle_gamma   90.00
#
_symmetry.space_group_name_H-M   'P 1'
#
loop_
_entity.id
_entity.type
_entity.pdbx_description
1 polymer ?
#
loop_
_entity_poly.entity_id
_entity_poly.type
_entity_poly.pdbx_seq_one_letter_code
_entity_poly.pdbx_strand_id
1 'polypeptide(L)'
;MKTAALALALASASFLAFPALAQEAAPSPTVAAQPVAGEPEGEGGLTVTVSDESEWQDLGIAITSFATDQDVPTQTNAGTTAQLGRAISGVIAADLRNNGLFKPSGPQGLPEVSYAQVQMPDYPVWSMRSADMLVQGYVRASAGGTLTVGCYLYDVALKQQLVKGGWQFGASDWRRAAHKCSDLVYSRLSGESPFFDSRIAYIAETGPKDRRMKRLAVMDSDGANHRYLTSGQATALTPRYSPDYQQILYLSYLNGQPSIYVYDLATDSQKLIVRNSNPTFAPRWSPDGRWILYSMATGGNTDIYKISASGGSAQRLTDTPGIDIGGSFSPDGSRIVFESDRSGSQQIYVMNSDGTNQRRISFFGGRAATPEWSPRGDQIAFTHIAGDLRIAVMRPDGGGMRYLTDSWQDEAPTWSPNGRIIQFFRTARNSGQTTIWQVDLTGRNERKLPTPVGASDPAWGPIRP
;
A
#
# COMPACT_ATOMS: atom_id res chain seq x y z
N MET A 1 33.78 -4.00 69.49
CA MET A 1 32.34 -3.98 69.87
C MET A 1 31.62 -5.02 69.02
N LYS A 2 31.07 -6.03 69.69
CA LYS A 2 30.07 -7.04 69.29
C LYS A 2 30.16 -7.73 67.90
N THR A 3 30.57 -9.00 67.99
CA THR A 3 30.27 -10.14 67.13
C THR A 3 28.78 -10.52 67.12
N ALA A 4 28.27 -11.04 65.99
CA ALA A 4 27.27 -12.12 65.94
C ALA A 4 27.17 -12.71 64.52
N ALA A 5 27.37 -14.03 64.43
CA ALA A 5 27.13 -14.91 63.30
C ALA A 5 25.85 -15.75 63.56
N LEU A 6 25.55 -16.69 62.64
CA LEU A 6 24.48 -17.72 62.64
C LEU A 6 23.09 -17.26 62.13
N ALA A 7 22.31 -18.03 61.36
CA ALA A 7 22.40 -19.46 61.04
C ALA A 7 21.74 -19.80 59.69
N LEU A 8 22.25 -20.90 59.13
CA LEU A 8 21.78 -21.69 58.02
C LEU A 8 20.53 -22.51 58.44
N ALA A 9 19.54 -22.64 57.57
CA ALA A 9 18.52 -23.70 57.67
C ALA A 9 18.26 -24.30 56.28
N LEU A 10 18.88 -25.47 56.06
CA LEU A 10 18.50 -26.42 55.02
C LEU A 10 17.14 -27.01 55.39
N ALA A 11 16.21 -27.06 54.43
CA ALA A 11 15.10 -28.00 54.44
C ALA A 11 15.31 -28.99 53.29
N SER A 12 15.86 -30.15 53.65
CA SER A 12 15.93 -31.36 52.84
C SER A 12 14.53 -31.98 52.79
N ALA A 13 13.97 -32.19 51.60
CA ALA A 13 12.85 -33.11 51.41
C ALA A 13 13.30 -34.18 50.41
N SER A 14 13.44 -35.38 50.96
CA SER A 14 13.99 -36.58 50.34
C SER A 14 13.13 -37.09 49.18
N PHE A 15 13.83 -37.49 48.12
CA PHE A 15 13.31 -38.38 47.08
C PHE A 15 12.91 -39.72 47.72
N LEU A 16 11.65 -40.14 47.53
CA LEU A 16 11.25 -41.54 47.64
C LEU A 16 10.99 -42.07 46.24
N ALA A 17 11.87 -42.95 45.79
CA ALA A 17 11.70 -43.76 44.60
C ALA A 17 10.65 -44.85 44.88
N PHE A 18 9.70 -44.99 43.96
CA PHE A 18 8.84 -46.17 43.86
C PHE A 18 9.17 -46.93 42.57
N PRO A 19 9.10 -48.28 42.59
CA PRO A 19 9.65 -49.13 41.55
C PRO A 19 8.81 -49.09 40.27
N ALA A 20 9.50 -49.14 39.14
CA ALA A 20 8.91 -49.40 37.84
C ALA A 20 8.33 -50.82 37.80
N LEU A 21 7.02 -50.94 37.62
CA LEU A 21 6.40 -52.16 37.14
C LEU A 21 6.23 -52.03 35.62
N ALA A 22 6.88 -52.95 34.91
CA ALA A 22 6.72 -53.15 33.48
C ALA A 22 5.26 -53.47 33.17
N GLN A 23 4.65 -52.69 32.28
CA GLN A 23 3.33 -52.99 31.73
C GLN A 23 3.50 -53.40 30.27
N GLU A 24 3.06 -54.62 30.02
CA GLU A 24 3.16 -55.42 28.81
C GLU A 24 2.44 -54.73 27.64
N ALA A 25 3.11 -54.68 26.48
CA ALA A 25 2.58 -54.10 25.26
C ALA A 25 1.46 -54.98 24.68
N ALA A 26 0.25 -54.44 24.58
CA ALA A 26 -0.86 -55.10 23.89
C ALA A 26 -0.69 -54.99 22.35
N PRO A 27 -1.03 -56.05 21.58
CA PRO A 27 -0.88 -56.06 20.14
C PRO A 27 -1.92 -55.18 19.43
N SER A 28 -1.50 -54.58 18.31
CA SER A 28 -2.28 -53.67 17.47
C SER A 28 -3.50 -54.35 16.84
N PRO A 29 -4.70 -53.74 16.86
CA PRO A 29 -5.81 -54.22 16.06
C PRO A 29 -5.63 -53.84 14.59
N THR A 30 -5.56 -54.85 13.74
CA THR A 30 -5.65 -54.75 12.27
C THR A 30 -7.08 -54.37 11.91
N VAL A 31 -7.28 -53.18 11.32
CA VAL A 31 -8.59 -52.78 10.78
C VAL A 31 -8.59 -53.00 9.27
N ALA A 32 -9.55 -53.83 8.85
CA ALA A 32 -9.81 -54.20 7.47
C ALA A 32 -10.28 -53.01 6.63
N ALA A 33 -9.88 -53.00 5.35
CA ALA A 33 -10.37 -52.06 4.34
C ALA A 33 -11.86 -52.31 4.05
N GLN A 34 -12.66 -51.24 4.08
CA GLN A 34 -14.03 -51.18 3.55
C GLN A 34 -14.31 -49.80 2.94
N PRO A 35 -15.29 -49.70 2.01
CA PRO A 35 -15.14 -48.98 0.75
C PRO A 35 -15.47 -47.49 0.81
N VAL A 36 -14.93 -46.77 -0.17
CA VAL A 36 -15.18 -45.35 -0.45
C VAL A 36 -16.67 -45.11 -0.68
N ALA A 37 -17.29 -44.32 0.20
CA ALA A 37 -18.62 -43.75 -0.01
C ALA A 37 -18.45 -42.35 -0.61
N GLY A 38 -19.18 -42.08 -1.70
CA GLY A 38 -19.06 -40.87 -2.51
C GLY A 38 -19.45 -39.59 -1.79
N GLU A 39 -18.76 -38.51 -2.18
CA GLU A 39 -19.08 -37.13 -1.82
C GLU A 39 -20.43 -36.72 -2.41
N PRO A 40 -21.23 -35.91 -1.68
CA PRO A 40 -22.36 -35.23 -2.29
C PRO A 40 -21.83 -34.07 -3.16
N GLU A 41 -22.21 -34.07 -4.44
CA GLU A 41 -21.98 -32.97 -5.38
C GLU A 41 -22.58 -31.67 -4.83
N GLY A 42 -21.71 -30.78 -4.35
CA GLY A 42 -22.01 -29.38 -4.06
C GLY A 42 -21.42 -28.52 -5.16
N GLU A 43 -22.27 -27.72 -5.81
CA GLU A 43 -22.00 -26.83 -6.94
C GLU A 43 -20.57 -26.25 -6.96
N GLY A 44 -19.82 -26.62 -8.00
CA GLY A 44 -18.48 -26.13 -8.28
C GLY A 44 -18.48 -24.64 -8.59
N GLY A 45 -18.33 -23.82 -7.55
CA GLY A 45 -17.73 -22.50 -7.68
C GLY A 45 -16.24 -22.68 -7.95
N LEU A 46 -15.78 -22.36 -9.16
CA LEU A 46 -14.35 -22.23 -9.45
C LEU A 46 -13.77 -21.15 -8.53
N THR A 47 -13.16 -21.55 -7.41
CA THR A 47 -12.17 -20.71 -6.74
C THR A 47 -10.86 -20.80 -7.51
N VAL A 48 -10.73 -19.97 -8.54
CA VAL A 48 -9.44 -19.75 -9.20
C VAL A 48 -8.56 -18.99 -8.22
N THR A 49 -7.67 -19.69 -7.54
CA THR A 49 -6.47 -19.07 -6.99
C THR A 49 -5.49 -18.95 -8.15
N VAL A 50 -5.40 -17.76 -8.78
CA VAL A 50 -4.38 -17.48 -9.79
C VAL A 50 -3.04 -17.45 -9.05
N SER A 51 -2.39 -18.61 -8.96
CA SER A 51 -1.05 -18.74 -8.38
C SER A 51 0.06 -18.57 -9.41
N ASP A 52 -0.29 -18.44 -10.70
CA ASP A 52 0.68 -18.30 -11.78
C ASP A 52 0.45 -17.01 -12.56
N GLU A 53 0.95 -15.89 -12.01
CA GLU A 53 1.00 -14.60 -12.70
C GLU A 53 2.08 -14.59 -13.82
N SER A 54 2.75 -15.72 -14.09
CA SER A 54 3.81 -15.84 -15.08
C SER A 54 3.30 -15.79 -16.54
N GLU A 55 2.09 -16.27 -16.82
CA GLU A 55 1.53 -16.26 -18.18
C GLU A 55 1.32 -14.84 -18.74
N TRP A 56 1.10 -13.84 -17.87
CA TRP A 56 0.92 -12.45 -18.29
C TRP A 56 2.22 -11.77 -18.73
N GLN A 57 3.36 -12.26 -18.23
CA GLN A 57 4.66 -11.69 -18.57
C GLN A 57 5.05 -11.91 -20.03
N ASP A 58 4.38 -12.82 -20.75
CA ASP A 58 4.66 -13.11 -22.14
C ASP A 58 3.70 -12.41 -23.11
N LEU A 59 2.69 -11.69 -22.60
CA LEU A 59 1.78 -10.90 -23.42
C LEU A 59 2.50 -9.69 -24.04
N GLY A 60 2.68 -9.71 -25.36
CA GLY A 60 3.30 -8.63 -26.11
C GLY A 60 2.35 -7.43 -26.26
N ILE A 61 2.56 -6.36 -25.49
CA ILE A 61 1.77 -5.12 -25.61
C ILE A 61 2.58 -4.05 -26.36
N ALA A 62 2.17 -3.71 -27.58
CA ALA A 62 2.75 -2.58 -28.32
C ALA A 62 2.03 -1.27 -27.98
N ILE A 63 2.76 -0.25 -27.54
CA ILE A 63 2.22 1.07 -27.17
C ILE A 63 2.81 2.12 -28.11
N THR A 64 2.04 2.52 -29.11
CA THR A 64 2.51 3.47 -30.12
C THR A 64 2.55 4.88 -29.55
N SER A 65 3.32 5.76 -30.17
CA SER A 65 3.17 7.21 -29.95
C SER A 65 1.71 7.60 -30.16
N PHE A 66 1.12 8.34 -29.22
CA PHE A 66 -0.22 8.87 -29.42
C PHE A 66 -0.18 9.91 -30.55
N ALA A 67 -1.05 9.76 -31.52
CA ALA A 67 -1.09 10.59 -32.71
C ALA A 67 -1.70 11.98 -32.41
N THR A 68 -1.52 12.92 -33.34
CA THR A 68 -2.25 14.20 -33.33
C THR A 68 -2.79 14.45 -34.73
N ASP A 69 -3.94 15.12 -34.84
CA ASP A 69 -4.53 15.52 -36.11
C ASP A 69 -3.76 16.66 -36.76
N GLN A 70 -3.21 17.57 -35.94
CA GLN A 70 -2.27 18.61 -36.34
C GLN A 70 -1.21 18.79 -35.26
N ASP A 71 0.06 18.93 -35.65
CA ASP A 71 1.10 19.18 -34.65
C ASP A 71 1.16 20.66 -34.28
N VAL A 72 0.68 20.98 -33.08
CA VAL A 72 0.57 22.35 -32.56
C VAL A 72 1.27 22.51 -31.21
N PRO A 73 1.77 23.71 -30.88
CA PRO A 73 2.33 23.98 -29.56
C PRO A 73 1.32 23.74 -28.43
N THR A 74 1.79 23.22 -27.29
CA THR A 74 0.98 23.04 -26.08
C THR A 74 1.56 23.87 -24.94
N GLN A 75 0.74 24.12 -23.90
CA GLN A 75 1.19 24.75 -22.66
C GLN A 75 1.83 23.74 -21.67
N THR A 76 2.29 22.59 -22.18
CA THR A 76 2.95 21.55 -21.36
C THR A 76 4.47 21.68 -21.46
N ASN A 77 5.17 21.04 -20.53
CA ASN A 77 6.63 20.88 -20.61
C ASN A 77 7.09 19.94 -21.74
N ALA A 78 6.20 19.21 -22.39
CA ALA A 78 6.54 18.31 -23.49
C ALA A 78 6.68 19.02 -24.84
N GLY A 79 6.19 20.26 -24.98
CA GLY A 79 6.29 21.04 -26.21
C GLY A 79 5.05 20.91 -27.10
N THR A 80 5.16 20.30 -28.28
CA THR A 80 4.04 20.16 -29.24
C THR A 80 3.15 18.95 -28.94
N THR A 81 1.98 18.87 -29.57
CA THR A 81 1.06 17.73 -29.45
C THR A 81 1.69 16.38 -29.83
N ALA A 82 2.56 16.34 -30.84
CA ALA A 82 3.28 15.12 -31.23
C ALA A 82 4.34 14.72 -30.18
N GLN A 83 5.07 15.68 -29.62
CA GLN A 83 6.00 15.43 -28.52
C GLN A 83 5.27 14.98 -27.25
N LEU A 84 4.13 15.60 -26.96
CA LEU A 84 3.26 15.22 -25.86
C LEU A 84 2.66 13.82 -26.05
N GLY A 85 2.26 13.45 -27.27
CA GLY A 85 1.80 12.11 -27.60
C GLY A 85 2.84 11.04 -27.32
N ARG A 86 4.11 11.28 -27.67
CA ARG A 86 5.24 10.42 -27.30
C ARG A 86 5.45 10.35 -25.77
N ALA A 87 5.33 11.48 -25.07
CA ALA A 87 5.48 11.52 -23.62
C ALA A 87 4.39 10.73 -22.89
N ILE A 88 3.12 10.84 -23.33
CA ILE A 88 1.99 10.06 -22.80
C ILE A 88 2.23 8.57 -22.99
N SER A 89 2.58 8.13 -24.19
CA SER A 89 2.90 6.73 -24.47
C SER A 89 4.06 6.21 -23.63
N GLY A 90 5.06 7.05 -23.37
CA GLY A 90 6.18 6.71 -22.48
C GLY A 90 5.73 6.44 -21.04
N VAL A 91 4.80 7.24 -20.51
CA VAL A 91 4.22 7.03 -19.18
C VAL A 91 3.38 5.77 -19.15
N ILE A 92 2.53 5.52 -20.16
CA ILE A 92 1.71 4.28 -20.22
C ILE A 92 2.60 3.04 -20.25
N ALA A 93 3.68 3.06 -21.05
CA ALA A 93 4.63 1.97 -21.12
C ALA A 93 5.39 1.77 -19.80
N ALA A 94 5.72 2.87 -19.10
CA ALA A 94 6.36 2.80 -17.79
C ALA A 94 5.40 2.19 -16.75
N ASP A 95 4.17 2.68 -16.64
CA ASP A 95 3.14 2.18 -15.71
C ASP A 95 2.92 0.67 -15.84
N LEU A 96 2.65 0.21 -17.07
CA LEU A 96 2.36 -1.20 -17.33
C LEU A 96 3.58 -2.11 -17.15
N ARG A 97 4.80 -1.62 -17.42
CA ARG A 97 6.04 -2.39 -17.16
C ARG A 97 6.33 -2.49 -15.68
N ASN A 98 6.14 -1.39 -14.97
CA ASN A 98 6.56 -1.20 -13.59
C ASN A 98 5.70 -1.99 -12.59
N ASN A 99 4.48 -2.36 -12.96
CA ASN A 99 3.63 -3.21 -12.12
C ASN A 99 4.10 -4.68 -12.11
N GLY A 100 4.97 -5.10 -13.05
CA GLY A 100 5.55 -6.45 -13.12
C GLY A 100 4.69 -7.52 -13.78
N LEU A 101 3.46 -7.18 -14.20
CA LEU A 101 2.51 -8.08 -14.85
C LEU A 101 2.65 -8.11 -16.37
N PHE A 102 3.16 -7.05 -16.99
CA PHE A 102 3.26 -6.94 -18.45
C PHE A 102 4.70 -6.62 -18.91
N LYS A 103 5.02 -6.99 -20.15
CA LYS A 103 6.27 -6.60 -20.85
C LYS A 103 5.97 -5.69 -22.06
N PRO A 104 5.55 -4.43 -21.87
CA PRO A 104 5.17 -3.57 -22.97
C PRO A 104 6.39 -3.08 -23.77
N SER A 105 6.20 -2.95 -25.08
CA SER A 105 7.06 -2.20 -25.99
C SER A 105 6.58 -0.75 -26.07
N GLY A 106 7.44 0.18 -25.66
CA GLY A 106 7.12 1.61 -25.66
C GLY A 106 7.18 2.25 -27.05
N PRO A 107 6.89 3.55 -27.17
CA PRO A 107 6.82 4.25 -28.45
C PRO A 107 8.18 4.35 -29.18
N GLN A 108 9.30 4.19 -28.46
CA GLN A 108 10.64 4.22 -29.05
C GLN A 108 10.89 2.97 -29.88
N GLY A 109 11.20 3.14 -31.17
CA GLY A 109 11.47 2.03 -32.09
C GLY A 109 10.21 1.40 -32.72
N LEU A 110 9.02 1.86 -32.36
CA LEU A 110 7.77 1.49 -33.03
C LEU A 110 7.45 2.48 -34.17
N PRO A 111 6.78 2.03 -35.24
CA PRO A 111 6.30 2.92 -36.30
C PRO A 111 5.39 4.02 -35.73
N GLU A 112 5.53 5.24 -36.27
CA GLU A 112 4.56 6.29 -35.99
C GLU A 112 3.22 5.96 -36.66
N VAL A 113 2.13 6.27 -35.97
CA VAL A 113 0.76 6.00 -36.41
C VAL A 113 0.10 7.33 -36.71
N SER A 114 -0.53 7.44 -37.88
CA SER A 114 -1.31 8.63 -38.22
C SER A 114 -2.61 8.70 -37.40
N TYR A 115 -3.16 9.90 -37.24
CA TYR A 115 -4.42 10.08 -36.50
C TYR A 115 -5.57 9.19 -37.02
N ALA A 116 -5.66 9.01 -38.35
CA ALA A 116 -6.69 8.16 -38.97
C ALA A 116 -6.52 6.67 -38.63
N GLN A 117 -5.28 6.20 -38.43
CA GLN A 117 -4.99 4.81 -38.10
C GLN A 117 -5.27 4.47 -36.63
N VAL A 118 -5.41 5.44 -35.73
CA VAL A 118 -5.68 5.20 -34.30
C VAL A 118 -6.95 4.38 -34.07
N GLN A 119 -7.97 4.58 -34.92
CA GLN A 119 -9.24 3.85 -34.88
C GLN A 119 -9.32 2.71 -35.92
N MET A 120 -8.32 2.61 -36.79
CA MET A 120 -8.24 1.62 -37.86
C MET A 120 -6.82 1.06 -37.92
N PRO A 121 -6.42 0.21 -36.94
CA PRO A 121 -5.06 -0.30 -36.88
C PRO A 121 -4.68 -1.12 -38.12
N ASP A 122 -3.45 -0.94 -38.59
CA ASP A 122 -2.84 -1.83 -39.58
C ASP A 122 -2.38 -3.13 -38.91
N TYR A 123 -3.33 -4.05 -38.70
CA TYR A 123 -3.08 -5.31 -37.99
C TYR A 123 -1.90 -6.13 -38.53
N PRO A 124 -1.70 -6.29 -39.87
CA PRO A 124 -0.52 -6.94 -40.41
C PRO A 124 0.81 -6.38 -39.89
N VAL A 125 0.93 -5.04 -39.78
CA VAL A 125 2.14 -4.38 -39.26
C VAL A 125 2.44 -4.79 -37.81
N TRP A 126 1.40 -4.91 -36.97
CA TRP A 126 1.55 -5.23 -35.55
C TRP A 126 1.72 -6.73 -35.30
N SER A 127 1.06 -7.57 -36.09
CA SER A 127 1.24 -9.04 -36.04
C SER A 127 2.69 -9.43 -36.39
N MET A 128 3.30 -8.82 -37.42
CA MET A 128 4.72 -9.04 -37.75
C MET A 128 5.71 -8.62 -36.64
N ARG A 129 5.26 -7.79 -35.69
CA ARG A 129 6.05 -7.34 -34.53
C ARG A 129 5.76 -8.15 -33.27
N SER A 130 5.02 -9.26 -33.40
CA SER A 130 4.63 -10.12 -32.28
C SER A 130 3.90 -9.35 -31.17
N ALA A 131 3.10 -8.35 -31.55
CA ALA A 131 2.19 -7.69 -30.62
C ALA A 131 0.90 -8.50 -30.55
N ASP A 132 0.56 -9.00 -29.35
CA ASP A 132 -0.74 -9.60 -29.06
C ASP A 132 -1.78 -8.50 -28.84
N MET A 133 -1.38 -7.50 -28.05
CA MET A 133 -2.19 -6.33 -27.71
C MET A 133 -1.57 -5.07 -28.28
N LEU A 134 -2.42 -4.13 -28.65
CA LEU A 134 -2.02 -2.85 -29.23
C LEU A 134 -2.73 -1.70 -28.53
N VAL A 135 -1.94 -0.80 -27.95
CA VAL A 135 -2.41 0.47 -27.39
C VAL A 135 -2.10 1.58 -28.37
N GLN A 136 -3.16 2.21 -28.87
CA GLN A 136 -3.08 3.41 -29.69
C GLN A 136 -3.93 4.51 -29.09
N GLY A 137 -3.62 5.75 -29.44
CA GLY A 137 -4.36 6.88 -28.93
C GLY A 137 -4.03 8.14 -29.69
N TYR A 138 -4.68 9.22 -29.28
CA TYR A 138 -4.42 10.54 -29.83
C TYR A 138 -4.41 11.61 -28.75
N VAL A 139 -3.77 12.72 -29.06
CA VAL A 139 -3.79 13.96 -28.30
C VAL A 139 -4.18 15.09 -29.25
N ARG A 140 -5.12 15.94 -28.84
CA ARG A 140 -5.47 17.16 -29.57
C ARG A 140 -5.50 18.34 -28.60
N ALA A 141 -4.90 19.45 -28.99
CA ALA A 141 -5.04 20.70 -28.25
C ALA A 141 -6.26 21.47 -28.76
N SER A 142 -7.04 22.04 -27.84
CA SER A 142 -8.15 22.93 -28.14
C SER A 142 -7.78 24.39 -27.81
N ALA A 143 -8.50 25.34 -28.41
CA ALA A 143 -8.40 26.74 -28.03
C ALA A 143 -8.65 26.89 -26.52
N GLY A 144 -7.79 27.64 -25.82
CA GLY A 144 -7.87 27.80 -24.35
C GLY A 144 -7.01 26.83 -23.52
N GLY A 145 -6.13 26.04 -24.14
CA GLY A 145 -5.11 25.25 -23.40
C GLY A 145 -5.60 23.91 -22.85
N THR A 146 -6.83 23.50 -23.20
CA THR A 146 -7.38 22.18 -22.87
C THR A 146 -6.87 21.13 -23.87
N LEU A 147 -6.56 19.94 -23.37
CA LEU A 147 -6.12 18.77 -24.14
C LEU A 147 -7.23 17.73 -24.17
N THR A 148 -7.54 17.18 -25.34
CA THR A 148 -8.36 15.99 -25.48
C THR A 148 -7.46 14.79 -25.76
N VAL A 149 -7.56 13.75 -24.93
CA VAL A 149 -6.78 12.51 -25.08
C VAL A 149 -7.71 11.33 -25.27
N GLY A 150 -7.53 10.58 -26.35
CA GLY A 150 -8.22 9.32 -26.61
C GLY A 150 -7.27 8.15 -26.50
N CYS A 151 -7.72 7.04 -25.93
CA CYS A 151 -6.94 5.82 -25.70
C CYS A 151 -7.77 4.59 -26.11
N TYR A 152 -7.16 3.66 -26.82
CA TYR A 152 -7.77 2.47 -27.38
C TYR A 152 -6.87 1.26 -27.13
N LEU A 153 -7.47 0.15 -26.75
CA LEU A 153 -6.81 -1.15 -26.67
C LEU A 153 -7.43 -2.09 -27.69
N TYR A 154 -6.59 -2.71 -28.50
CA TYR A 154 -6.97 -3.68 -29.51
C TYR A 154 -6.31 -5.03 -29.26
N ASP A 155 -7.04 -6.09 -29.57
CA ASP A 155 -6.49 -7.42 -29.80
C ASP A 155 -6.06 -7.53 -31.27
N VAL A 156 -4.79 -7.86 -31.50
CA VAL A 156 -4.19 -7.87 -32.83
C VAL A 156 -4.62 -9.10 -33.62
N ALA A 157 -4.76 -10.25 -32.97
CA ALA A 157 -5.12 -11.51 -33.62
C ALA A 157 -6.60 -11.54 -34.00
N LEU A 158 -7.47 -11.12 -33.09
CA LEU A 158 -8.92 -11.02 -33.27
C LEU A 158 -9.34 -9.79 -34.08
N LYS A 159 -8.41 -8.86 -34.32
CA LYS A 159 -8.65 -7.59 -35.02
C LYS A 159 -9.79 -6.78 -34.38
N GLN A 160 -9.85 -6.79 -33.06
CA GLN A 160 -10.98 -6.30 -32.30
C GLN A 160 -10.56 -5.20 -31.33
N GLN A 161 -11.33 -4.13 -31.24
CA GLN A 161 -11.21 -3.15 -30.16
C GLN A 161 -11.77 -3.74 -28.86
N LEU A 162 -10.94 -3.89 -27.83
CA LEU A 162 -11.33 -4.45 -26.54
C LEU A 162 -11.93 -3.39 -25.60
N VAL A 163 -11.37 -2.18 -25.61
CA VAL A 163 -11.85 -1.04 -24.79
C VAL A 163 -11.35 0.28 -25.38
N LYS A 164 -12.07 1.38 -25.08
CA LYS A 164 -11.66 2.75 -25.40
C LYS A 164 -12.01 3.72 -24.28
N GLY A 165 -11.28 4.83 -24.20
CA GLY A 165 -11.50 5.92 -23.27
C GLY A 165 -11.16 7.27 -23.91
N GLY A 166 -11.82 8.33 -23.44
CA GLY A 166 -11.60 9.69 -23.93
C GLY A 166 -11.83 10.70 -22.81
N TRP A 167 -10.91 11.64 -22.66
CA TRP A 167 -10.92 12.59 -21.56
C TRP A 167 -10.44 13.98 -22.00
N GLN A 168 -10.83 15.00 -21.24
CA GLN A 168 -10.33 16.35 -21.37
C GLN A 168 -9.57 16.77 -20.11
N PHE A 169 -8.42 17.40 -20.29
CA PHE A 169 -7.54 17.84 -19.20
C PHE A 169 -7.00 19.23 -19.45
N GLY A 170 -6.68 19.95 -18.38
CA GLY A 170 -5.77 21.09 -18.47
C GLY A 170 -4.36 20.62 -18.82
N ALA A 171 -3.56 21.50 -19.42
CA ALA A 171 -2.17 21.20 -19.78
C ALA A 171 -1.33 20.65 -18.61
N SER A 172 -1.58 21.10 -17.37
CA SER A 172 -0.89 20.62 -16.17
C SER A 172 -1.20 19.17 -15.81
N ASP A 173 -2.33 18.62 -16.25
CA ASP A 173 -2.80 17.27 -15.92
C ASP A 173 -2.54 16.26 -17.03
N TRP A 174 -1.66 16.56 -18.00
CA TRP A 174 -1.42 15.63 -19.12
C TRP A 174 -0.95 14.24 -18.68
N ARG A 175 -0.18 14.13 -17.58
CA ARG A 175 0.23 12.85 -17.00
C ARG A 175 -0.95 12.04 -16.47
N ARG A 176 -1.96 12.72 -15.94
CA ARG A 176 -3.23 12.09 -15.52
C ARG A 176 -3.88 11.33 -16.68
N ALA A 177 -3.82 11.89 -17.89
CA ALA A 177 -4.35 11.24 -19.08
C ALA A 177 -3.65 9.90 -19.37
N ALA A 178 -2.32 9.88 -19.23
CA ALA A 178 -1.53 8.67 -19.38
C ALA A 178 -1.93 7.62 -18.33
N HIS A 179 -1.96 8.00 -17.05
CA HIS A 179 -2.36 7.08 -15.97
C HIS A 179 -3.78 6.54 -16.15
N LYS A 180 -4.74 7.36 -16.58
CA LYS A 180 -6.11 6.88 -16.89
C LYS A 180 -6.14 5.90 -18.05
N CYS A 181 -5.30 6.07 -19.07
CA CYS A 181 -5.16 5.09 -20.15
C CYS A 181 -4.48 3.80 -19.64
N SER A 182 -3.44 3.90 -18.81
CA SER A 182 -2.81 2.76 -18.15
C SER A 182 -3.83 1.96 -17.33
N ASP A 183 -4.65 2.65 -16.54
CA ASP A 183 -5.74 2.07 -15.75
C ASP A 183 -6.78 1.37 -16.62
N LEU A 184 -7.17 1.96 -17.76
CA LEU A 184 -8.10 1.37 -18.72
C LEU A 184 -7.53 0.05 -19.29
N VAL A 185 -6.27 0.07 -19.73
CA VAL A 185 -5.59 -1.11 -20.30
C VAL A 185 -5.40 -2.19 -19.25
N TYR A 186 -4.86 -1.81 -18.09
CA TYR A 186 -4.63 -2.70 -16.96
C TYR A 186 -5.90 -3.41 -16.52
N SER A 187 -6.97 -2.66 -16.27
CA SER A 187 -8.24 -3.23 -15.79
C SER A 187 -8.85 -4.17 -16.82
N ARG A 188 -8.76 -3.82 -18.11
CA ARG A 188 -9.32 -4.65 -19.19
C ARG A 188 -8.58 -5.98 -19.37
N LEU A 189 -7.26 -5.99 -19.23
CA LEU A 189 -6.42 -7.16 -19.44
C LEU A 189 -6.34 -8.05 -18.19
N SER A 190 -6.17 -7.46 -17.01
CA SER A 190 -6.01 -8.20 -15.75
C SER A 190 -7.32 -8.58 -15.07
N GLY A 191 -8.42 -7.87 -15.36
CA GLY A 191 -9.68 -7.98 -14.61
C GLY A 191 -9.64 -7.30 -13.22
N GLU A 192 -8.55 -6.62 -12.89
CA GLU A 192 -8.34 -5.98 -11.59
C GLU A 192 -8.74 -4.50 -11.59
N SER A 193 -9.08 -3.96 -10.41
CA SER A 193 -9.37 -2.53 -10.26
C SER A 193 -8.13 -1.65 -10.53
N PRO A 194 -8.32 -0.44 -11.09
CA PRO A 194 -7.23 0.48 -11.42
C PRO A 194 -6.52 1.04 -10.18
N PHE A 195 -5.30 1.56 -10.39
CA PHE A 195 -4.53 2.23 -9.33
C PHE A 195 -3.51 3.28 -9.81
N PHE A 196 -3.28 3.45 -11.12
CA PHE A 196 -2.25 4.36 -11.64
C PHE A 196 -2.63 5.84 -11.46
N ASP A 197 -3.88 6.24 -11.71
CA ASP A 197 -4.38 7.62 -11.45
C ASP A 197 -4.64 7.86 -9.95
N SER A 198 -3.58 7.71 -9.16
CA SER A 198 -3.52 7.95 -7.73
C SER A 198 -2.25 8.74 -7.39
N ARG A 199 -2.15 9.18 -6.13
CA ARG A 199 -0.99 9.90 -5.58
C ARG A 199 -0.56 9.28 -4.28
N ILE A 200 0.63 9.66 -3.88
CA ILE A 200 1.27 9.24 -2.64
C ILE A 200 1.52 10.50 -1.82
N ALA A 201 1.06 10.50 -0.58
CA ALA A 201 1.49 11.42 0.44
C ALA A 201 2.65 10.78 1.20
N TYR A 202 3.66 11.56 1.54
CA TYR A 202 4.83 11.02 2.23
C TYR A 202 5.57 12.12 3.00
N ILE A 203 6.53 11.69 3.81
CA ILE A 203 7.43 12.59 4.52
C ILE A 203 8.73 12.73 3.76
N ALA A 204 8.94 13.92 3.18
CA ALA A 204 10.16 14.29 2.50
C ALA A 204 11.22 14.75 3.52
N GLU A 205 12.40 14.13 3.47
CA GLU A 205 13.48 14.30 4.44
C GLU A 205 14.73 14.94 3.80
N THR A 206 15.21 16.02 4.44
CA THR A 206 16.43 16.75 4.05
C THR A 206 17.27 17.12 5.27
N GLY A 207 18.57 17.38 5.09
CA GLY A 207 19.52 17.65 6.19
C GLY A 207 20.17 16.38 6.74
N PRO A 208 21.07 16.43 7.74
CA PRO A 208 21.74 15.24 8.31
C PRO A 208 20.82 14.43 9.23
N LYS A 209 21.23 13.20 9.59
CA LYS A 209 20.41 12.22 10.35
C LYS A 209 19.90 12.76 11.70
N ASP A 210 20.72 13.52 12.41
CA ASP A 210 20.48 14.11 13.73
C ASP A 210 19.68 15.42 13.67
N ARG A 211 19.56 16.04 12.49
CA ARG A 211 18.83 17.28 12.26
C ARG A 211 18.04 17.24 10.95
N ARG A 212 17.25 16.17 10.77
CA ARG A 212 16.38 16.01 9.60
C ARG A 212 15.23 17.01 9.64
N MET A 213 15.09 17.79 8.58
CA MET A 213 13.85 18.50 8.28
C MET A 213 12.88 17.51 7.63
N LYS A 214 11.70 17.34 8.24
CA LYS A 214 10.65 16.42 7.79
C LYS A 214 9.43 17.20 7.34
N ARG A 215 9.11 17.14 6.04
CA ARG A 215 8.03 17.88 5.39
C ARG A 215 6.99 16.93 4.84
N LEU A 216 5.72 17.25 5.03
CA LEU A 216 4.65 16.64 4.26
C LEU A 216 4.78 17.03 2.78
N ALA A 217 4.74 16.03 1.90
CA ALA A 217 4.80 16.18 0.45
C ALA A 217 3.83 15.22 -0.24
N VAL A 218 3.51 15.50 -1.50
CA VAL A 218 2.73 14.63 -2.38
C VAL A 218 3.42 14.47 -3.73
N MET A 219 3.15 13.35 -4.40
CA MET A 219 3.61 13.02 -5.75
C MET A 219 2.62 12.07 -6.43
N ASP A 220 2.65 11.95 -7.75
CA ASP A 220 1.89 10.92 -8.47
C ASP A 220 2.39 9.52 -8.10
N SER A 221 1.59 8.49 -8.39
CA SER A 221 1.85 7.09 -8.00
C SER A 221 3.19 6.52 -8.48
N ASP A 222 3.79 7.15 -9.50
CA ASP A 222 5.08 6.82 -10.10
C ASP A 222 6.25 7.71 -9.63
N GLY A 223 6.00 8.65 -8.72
CA GLY A 223 7.00 9.57 -8.17
C GLY A 223 7.12 10.92 -8.89
N ALA A 224 6.39 11.12 -9.99
CA ALA A 224 6.38 12.41 -10.70
C ALA A 224 5.56 13.48 -9.96
N ASN A 225 5.63 14.73 -10.44
CA ASN A 225 4.83 15.85 -9.93
C ASN A 225 4.95 16.07 -8.40
N HIS A 226 6.14 15.84 -7.85
CA HIS A 226 6.44 16.09 -6.45
C HIS A 226 6.18 17.57 -6.08
N ARG A 227 5.48 17.80 -4.96
CA ARG A 227 5.41 19.10 -4.29
C ARG A 227 5.39 18.97 -2.77
N TYR A 228 5.97 19.95 -2.08
CA TYR A 228 5.82 20.11 -0.64
C TYR A 228 4.47 20.73 -0.29
N LEU A 229 3.82 20.23 0.77
CA LEU A 229 2.61 20.82 1.36
C LEU A 229 2.92 21.64 2.62
N THR A 230 4.06 21.37 3.26
CA THR A 230 4.49 22.07 4.47
C THR A 230 5.88 22.66 4.28
N SER A 231 6.15 23.77 4.95
CA SER A 231 7.41 24.52 4.84
C SER A 231 8.60 23.81 5.49
N GLY A 232 8.36 22.91 6.45
CA GLY A 232 9.39 22.24 7.25
C GLY A 232 9.79 23.00 8.52
N GLN A 233 9.09 24.08 8.87
CA GLN A 233 9.26 24.77 10.16
C GLN A 233 8.86 23.90 11.35
N ALA A 234 7.92 22.98 11.14
CA ALA A 234 7.53 21.96 12.10
C ALA A 234 7.65 20.58 11.45
N THR A 235 8.06 19.59 12.24
CA THR A 235 8.15 18.18 11.83
C THR A 235 6.76 17.66 11.49
N ALA A 236 6.56 17.14 10.27
CA ALA A 236 5.40 16.36 9.87
C ALA A 236 5.72 14.86 9.87
N LEU A 237 4.79 14.03 10.33
CA LEU A 237 4.92 12.56 10.39
C LEU A 237 3.63 11.84 10.00
N THR A 238 3.77 10.59 9.56
CA THR A 238 2.69 9.59 9.36
C THR A 238 1.45 10.14 8.63
N PRO A 239 1.59 10.67 7.39
CA PRO A 239 0.47 11.20 6.63
C PRO A 239 -0.51 10.09 6.25
N ARG A 240 -1.80 10.41 6.07
CA ARG A 240 -2.85 9.50 5.61
C ARG A 240 -3.92 10.25 4.83
N TYR A 241 -4.19 9.82 3.61
CA TYR A 241 -5.29 10.38 2.81
C TYR A 241 -6.65 10.10 3.44
N SER A 242 -7.56 11.06 3.35
CA SER A 242 -8.98 10.81 3.54
C SER A 242 -9.52 9.91 2.42
N PRO A 243 -10.58 9.12 2.67
CA PRO A 243 -11.15 8.22 1.65
C PRO A 243 -11.66 8.92 0.39
N ASP A 244 -12.06 10.19 0.51
CA ASP A 244 -12.52 11.04 -0.59
C ASP A 244 -11.40 11.77 -1.34
N TYR A 245 -10.14 11.53 -0.96
CA TYR A 245 -8.94 12.13 -1.56
C TYR A 245 -8.76 13.63 -1.32
N GLN A 246 -9.65 14.30 -0.58
CA GLN A 246 -9.62 15.76 -0.44
C GLN A 246 -8.61 16.25 0.61
N GLN A 247 -8.28 15.38 1.57
CA GLN A 247 -7.56 15.77 2.77
C GLN A 247 -6.44 14.79 3.13
N ILE A 248 -5.44 15.27 3.87
CA ILE A 248 -4.36 14.46 4.41
C ILE A 248 -4.27 14.71 5.92
N LEU A 249 -4.51 13.66 6.69
CA LEU A 249 -4.31 13.62 8.14
C LEU A 249 -2.83 13.36 8.43
N TYR A 250 -2.24 14.10 9.36
CA TYR A 250 -0.83 13.94 9.72
C TYR A 250 -0.56 14.40 11.14
N LEU A 251 0.55 13.93 11.72
CA LEU A 251 1.05 14.40 13.00
C LEU A 251 2.00 15.56 12.76
N SER A 252 1.90 16.63 13.55
CA SER A 252 2.81 17.78 13.49
C SER A 252 3.28 18.20 14.87
N TYR A 253 4.55 18.62 14.97
CA TYR A 253 5.15 19.22 16.17
C TYR A 253 5.04 20.75 16.19
N LEU A 254 4.10 21.31 15.43
CA LEU A 254 3.86 22.75 15.43
C LEU A 254 3.54 23.23 16.85
N ASN A 255 4.29 24.22 17.33
CA ASN A 255 4.26 24.72 18.72
C ASN A 255 4.86 23.78 19.79
N GLY A 256 5.73 22.83 19.40
CA GLY A 256 6.54 22.04 20.33
C GLY A 256 5.83 20.83 20.96
N GLN A 257 4.56 20.57 20.60
CA GLN A 257 3.81 19.41 21.06
C GLN A 257 3.24 18.62 19.87
N PRO A 258 3.32 17.27 19.86
CA PRO A 258 2.71 16.46 18.82
C PRO A 258 1.19 16.61 18.84
N SER A 259 0.63 17.12 17.75
CA SER A 259 -0.81 17.31 17.56
C SER A 259 -1.23 16.77 16.19
N ILE A 260 -2.49 16.38 16.08
CA ILE A 260 -3.06 15.81 14.85
C ILE A 260 -3.70 16.92 14.03
N TYR A 261 -3.25 17.06 12.79
CA TYR A 261 -3.71 18.05 11.82
C TYR A 261 -4.31 17.37 10.60
N VAL A 262 -5.21 18.07 9.94
CA VAL A 262 -5.70 17.74 8.60
C VAL A 262 -5.27 18.85 7.65
N TYR A 263 -4.66 18.47 6.54
CA TYR A 263 -4.31 19.34 5.44
C TYR A 263 -5.36 19.19 4.34
N ASP A 264 -5.95 20.30 3.90
CA ASP A 264 -6.94 20.36 2.83
C ASP A 264 -6.25 20.67 1.50
N LEU A 265 -6.39 19.76 0.52
CA LEU A 265 -5.64 19.84 -0.74
C LEU A 265 -6.20 20.84 -1.74
N ALA A 266 -7.46 21.23 -1.59
CA ALA A 266 -8.11 22.19 -2.47
C ALA A 266 -7.82 23.63 -2.04
N THR A 267 -7.83 23.88 -0.73
CA THR A 267 -7.62 25.21 -0.15
C THR A 267 -6.16 25.48 0.26
N ASP A 268 -5.29 24.46 0.21
CA ASP A 268 -3.88 24.53 0.64
C ASP A 268 -3.75 25.02 2.09
N SER A 269 -4.64 24.52 2.97
CA SER A 269 -4.77 24.97 4.35
C SER A 269 -4.69 23.81 5.35
N GLN A 270 -4.26 24.09 6.59
CA GLN A 270 -4.18 23.10 7.66
C GLN A 270 -5.15 23.43 8.80
N LYS A 271 -5.84 22.42 9.31
CA LYS A 271 -6.78 22.49 10.45
C LYS A 271 -6.30 21.59 11.58
N LEU A 272 -6.29 22.11 12.80
CA LEU A 272 -6.06 21.31 14.01
C LEU A 272 -7.29 20.45 14.32
N ILE A 273 -7.11 19.15 14.52
CA ILE A 273 -8.18 18.22 14.92
C ILE A 273 -8.03 17.83 16.39
N VAL A 274 -6.86 17.36 16.80
CA VAL A 274 -6.60 16.91 18.16
C VAL A 274 -5.37 17.61 18.71
N ARG A 275 -5.55 18.29 19.85
CA ARG A 275 -4.46 18.74 20.71
C ARG A 275 -4.76 18.24 22.11
N ASN A 276 -3.93 17.31 22.58
CA ASN A 276 -3.97 16.78 23.93
C ASN A 276 -2.71 17.18 24.69
N SER A 277 -2.80 17.30 26.01
CA SER A 277 -1.63 17.45 26.89
C SER A 277 -0.69 16.25 26.80
N ASN A 278 -1.27 15.08 26.57
CA ASN A 278 -0.58 13.81 26.42
C ASN A 278 -0.10 13.59 24.97
N PRO A 279 1.06 12.95 24.76
CA PRO A 279 1.55 12.61 23.43
C PRO A 279 0.55 11.75 22.62
N THR A 280 0.36 12.07 21.34
CA THR A 280 -0.53 11.36 20.41
C THR A 280 0.23 10.82 19.19
N PHE A 281 -0.24 9.68 18.65
CA PHE A 281 0.45 8.92 17.60
C PHE A 281 -0.52 8.26 16.62
N ALA A 282 0.03 7.85 15.46
CA ALA A 282 -0.59 6.97 14.47
C ALA A 282 -2.04 7.32 14.08
N PRO A 283 -2.32 8.55 13.59
CA PRO A 283 -3.66 8.93 13.21
C PRO A 283 -4.11 8.22 11.93
N ARG A 284 -5.38 7.79 11.86
CA ARG A 284 -5.97 7.05 10.71
C ARG A 284 -7.42 7.43 10.49
N TRP A 285 -7.82 7.55 9.23
CA TRP A 285 -9.23 7.70 8.86
C TRP A 285 -9.98 6.38 8.95
N SER A 286 -11.27 6.44 9.31
CA SER A 286 -12.21 5.38 8.95
C SER A 286 -12.50 5.40 7.45
N PRO A 287 -12.93 4.26 6.84
CA PRO A 287 -13.18 4.18 5.40
C PRO A 287 -14.31 5.09 4.91
N ASP A 288 -15.21 5.47 5.81
CA ASP A 288 -16.31 6.41 5.56
C ASP A 288 -15.93 7.89 5.80
N GLY A 289 -14.69 8.17 6.23
CA GLY A 289 -14.18 9.51 6.51
C GLY A 289 -14.77 10.18 7.75
N ARG A 290 -15.67 9.53 8.50
CA ARG A 290 -16.37 10.15 9.65
C ARG A 290 -15.56 10.15 10.93
N TRP A 291 -14.61 9.23 11.07
CA TRP A 291 -13.87 9.01 12.31
C TRP A 291 -12.36 9.05 12.07
N ILE A 292 -11.66 9.49 13.12
CA ILE A 292 -10.21 9.41 13.23
C ILE A 292 -9.87 8.50 14.40
N LEU A 293 -9.09 7.45 14.12
CA LEU A 293 -8.40 6.64 15.11
C LEU A 293 -7.07 7.33 15.45
N TYR A 294 -6.70 7.33 16.71
CA TYR A 294 -5.36 7.75 17.16
C TYR A 294 -4.99 7.04 18.45
N SER A 295 -3.70 7.07 18.79
CA SER A 295 -3.20 6.50 20.04
C SER A 295 -2.73 7.63 20.95
N MET A 296 -2.94 7.50 22.27
CA MET A 296 -2.53 8.53 23.24
C MET A 296 -1.84 7.89 24.45
N ALA A 297 -0.66 8.41 24.78
CA ALA A 297 0.12 7.94 25.91
C ALA A 297 -0.25 8.71 27.19
N THR A 298 -0.80 8.02 28.19
CA THR A 298 -1.21 8.60 29.48
C THR A 298 -0.57 7.82 30.62
N GLY A 299 0.25 8.48 31.45
CA GLY A 299 0.80 7.87 32.67
C GLY A 299 1.65 6.61 32.45
N GLY A 300 2.31 6.47 31.30
CA GLY A 300 3.11 5.30 30.94
C GLY A 300 2.33 4.17 30.23
N ASN A 301 1.01 4.30 30.08
CA ASN A 301 0.16 3.44 29.25
C ASN A 301 -0.10 4.12 27.90
N THR A 302 -0.35 3.37 26.82
CA THR A 302 -0.86 3.93 25.57
C THR A 302 -2.13 3.22 25.17
N ASP A 303 -3.18 3.99 24.92
CA ASP A 303 -4.48 3.47 24.55
C ASP A 303 -4.94 4.02 23.20
N ILE A 304 -5.85 3.30 22.57
CA ILE A 304 -6.45 3.67 21.29
C ILE A 304 -7.73 4.46 21.53
N TYR A 305 -7.87 5.56 20.80
CA TYR A 305 -9.01 6.46 20.86
C TYR A 305 -9.61 6.67 19.47
N LYS A 306 -10.91 6.92 19.43
CA LYS A 306 -11.68 7.28 18.24
C LYS A 306 -12.37 8.61 18.46
N ILE A 307 -12.28 9.52 17.50
CA ILE A 307 -12.91 10.84 17.54
C ILE A 307 -13.59 11.14 16.20
N SER A 308 -14.64 11.95 16.20
CA SER A 308 -15.22 12.44 14.95
C SER A 308 -14.18 13.24 14.16
N ALA A 309 -14.19 13.12 12.84
CA ALA A 309 -13.35 13.91 11.94
C ALA A 309 -13.62 15.43 12.05
N SER A 310 -14.82 15.81 12.49
CA SER A 310 -15.17 17.20 12.78
C SER A 310 -14.61 17.71 14.11
N GLY A 311 -14.00 16.84 14.93
CA GLY A 311 -13.56 17.10 16.30
C GLY A 311 -14.61 16.71 17.35
N GLY A 312 -14.34 17.00 18.62
CA GLY A 312 -15.26 16.75 19.74
C GLY A 312 -14.68 15.82 20.81
N SER A 313 -15.54 15.08 21.51
CA SER A 313 -15.11 14.16 22.57
C SER A 313 -14.60 12.85 21.96
N ALA A 314 -13.45 12.38 22.44
CA ALA A 314 -12.88 11.11 22.02
C ALA A 314 -13.45 9.94 22.84
N GLN A 315 -13.77 8.84 22.17
CA GLN A 315 -14.09 7.55 22.77
C GLN A 315 -12.80 6.75 22.94
N ARG A 316 -12.52 6.28 24.16
CA ARG A 316 -11.44 5.32 24.42
C ARG A 316 -11.89 3.91 23.98
N LEU A 317 -11.07 3.20 23.22
CA LEU A 317 -11.36 1.87 22.67
C LEU A 317 -10.61 0.75 23.38
N THR A 318 -9.45 1.05 23.96
CA THR A 318 -8.67 0.09 24.77
C THR A 318 -8.36 0.67 26.14
N ASP A 319 -8.28 -0.20 27.14
CA ASP A 319 -7.99 0.18 28.53
C ASP A 319 -7.09 -0.82 29.26
N THR A 320 -6.44 -1.72 28.52
CA THR A 320 -5.58 -2.75 29.10
C THR A 320 -4.19 -2.20 29.43
N PRO A 321 -3.54 -2.69 30.50
CA PRO A 321 -2.15 -2.37 30.75
C PRO A 321 -1.25 -2.78 29.57
N GLY A 322 -0.53 -1.80 29.01
CA GLY A 322 0.37 -1.99 27.88
C GLY A 322 0.43 -0.78 26.94
N ILE A 323 1.09 -0.99 25.81
CA ILE A 323 1.19 -0.05 24.71
C ILE A 323 0.31 -0.57 23.58
N ASP A 324 -0.87 0.02 23.42
CA ASP A 324 -1.77 -0.20 22.29
C ASP A 324 -1.61 0.94 21.27
N ILE A 325 -1.19 0.60 20.03
CA ILE A 325 -1.05 1.59 18.94
C ILE A 325 -1.98 1.19 17.79
N GLY A 326 -2.84 2.13 17.39
CA GLY A 326 -3.82 1.94 16.32
C GLY A 326 -3.17 1.69 14.95
N GLY A 327 -3.64 0.66 14.25
CA GLY A 327 -3.19 0.30 12.91
C GLY A 327 -4.07 0.91 11.83
N SER A 328 -5.22 0.29 11.54
CA SER A 328 -6.18 0.74 10.53
C SER A 328 -7.56 0.09 10.74
N PHE A 329 -8.59 0.66 10.11
CA PHE A 329 -9.90 0.02 10.02
C PHE A 329 -9.88 -1.06 8.92
N SER A 330 -10.71 -2.09 9.07
CA SER A 330 -11.10 -2.93 7.94
C SER A 330 -11.86 -2.10 6.89
N PRO A 331 -11.84 -2.48 5.60
CA PRO A 331 -12.45 -1.68 4.53
C PRO A 331 -13.96 -1.48 4.69
N ASP A 332 -14.65 -2.40 5.35
CA ASP A 332 -16.08 -2.30 5.70
C ASP A 332 -16.33 -1.44 6.96
N GLY A 333 -15.27 -0.97 7.64
CA GLY A 333 -15.34 -0.18 8.87
C GLY A 333 -15.78 -0.94 10.13
N SER A 334 -16.00 -2.26 10.04
CA SER A 334 -16.54 -3.06 11.15
C SER A 334 -15.50 -3.41 12.21
N ARG A 335 -14.22 -3.45 11.84
CA ARG A 335 -13.11 -3.89 12.68
C ARG A 335 -11.93 -2.91 12.62
N ILE A 336 -11.06 -3.02 13.61
CA ILE A 336 -9.79 -2.30 13.70
C ILE A 336 -8.69 -3.33 13.91
N VAL A 337 -7.62 -3.24 13.12
CA VAL A 337 -6.34 -3.93 13.39
C VAL A 337 -5.40 -2.96 14.12
N PHE A 338 -4.68 -3.47 15.10
CA PHE A 338 -3.78 -2.68 15.93
C PHE A 338 -2.66 -3.54 16.52
N GLU A 339 -1.63 -2.90 17.06
CA GLU A 339 -0.56 -3.57 17.78
C GLU A 339 -0.72 -3.38 19.29
N SER A 340 -0.33 -4.39 20.07
CA SER A 340 -0.36 -4.35 21.52
C SER A 340 0.74 -5.21 22.12
N ASP A 341 1.40 -4.72 23.17
CA ASP A 341 2.40 -5.47 23.93
C ASP A 341 1.85 -6.19 25.17
N ARG A 342 0.53 -6.16 25.40
CA ARG A 342 -0.14 -6.72 26.58
C ARG A 342 0.10 -8.22 26.84
N SER A 343 0.61 -8.95 25.83
CA SER A 343 1.01 -10.36 25.94
C SER A 343 2.53 -10.54 26.07
N GLY A 344 3.24 -9.54 26.61
CA GLY A 344 4.68 -9.57 26.90
C GLY A 344 5.59 -9.07 25.77
N SER A 345 5.10 -9.01 24.53
CA SER A 345 5.81 -8.39 23.39
C SER A 345 4.79 -7.81 22.41
N GLN A 346 5.22 -6.86 21.57
CA GLN A 346 4.39 -6.19 20.56
C GLN A 346 3.88 -7.19 19.51
N GLN A 347 2.57 -7.38 19.44
CA GLN A 347 1.87 -8.35 18.59
C GLN A 347 0.66 -7.69 17.91
N ILE A 348 0.12 -8.32 16.86
CA ILE A 348 -1.06 -7.82 16.15
C ILE A 348 -2.34 -8.38 16.74
N TYR A 349 -3.31 -7.49 16.94
CA TYR A 349 -4.65 -7.75 17.45
C TYR A 349 -5.70 -7.19 16.50
N VAL A 350 -6.91 -7.71 16.62
CA VAL A 350 -8.11 -7.19 15.98
C VAL A 350 -9.19 -6.98 17.03
N MET A 351 -10.00 -5.94 16.85
CA MET A 351 -11.19 -5.65 17.64
C MET A 351 -12.33 -5.15 16.75
N ASN A 352 -13.55 -5.12 17.29
CA ASN A 352 -14.66 -4.40 16.67
C ASN A 352 -14.38 -2.88 16.68
N SER A 353 -15.00 -2.14 15.77
CA SER A 353 -14.80 -0.68 15.66
C SER A 353 -15.31 0.13 16.87
N ASP A 354 -16.06 -0.51 17.77
CA ASP A 354 -16.49 0.02 19.06
C ASP A 354 -15.52 -0.29 20.24
N GLY A 355 -14.46 -1.07 19.99
CA GLY A 355 -13.46 -1.49 20.99
C GLY A 355 -13.70 -2.86 21.60
N THR A 356 -14.83 -3.52 21.32
CA THR A 356 -15.16 -4.85 21.85
C THR A 356 -14.45 -5.98 21.11
N ASN A 357 -14.48 -7.20 21.66
CA ASN A 357 -13.94 -8.43 21.02
C ASN A 357 -12.45 -8.34 20.61
N GLN A 358 -11.64 -7.73 21.47
CA GLN A 358 -10.20 -7.64 21.25
C GLN A 358 -9.56 -9.03 21.32
N ARG A 359 -8.84 -9.44 20.26
CA ARG A 359 -8.15 -10.73 20.22
C ARG A 359 -6.84 -10.65 19.46
N ARG A 360 -5.84 -11.39 19.92
CA ARG A 360 -4.55 -11.54 19.26
C ARG A 360 -4.70 -12.40 18.00
N ILE A 361 -4.01 -12.03 16.92
CA ILE A 361 -3.97 -12.81 15.68
C ILE A 361 -2.56 -13.24 15.25
N SER A 362 -1.49 -12.62 15.75
CA SER A 362 -0.11 -13.02 15.40
C SER A 362 0.50 -14.03 16.38
N PHE A 363 0.96 -15.20 15.89
CA PHE A 363 1.54 -16.27 16.72
C PHE A 363 2.87 -16.85 16.19
N PHE A 364 3.57 -16.13 15.32
CA PHE A 364 4.75 -16.59 14.57
C PHE A 364 6.11 -16.16 15.16
N GLY A 365 6.16 -15.74 16.43
CA GLY A 365 7.38 -15.24 17.08
C GLY A 365 7.84 -13.86 16.60
N GLY A 366 8.83 -13.28 17.27
CA GLY A 366 9.28 -11.90 17.03
C GLY A 366 8.23 -10.85 17.45
N ARG A 367 8.46 -9.58 17.09
CA ARG A 367 7.48 -8.49 17.28
C ARG A 367 6.81 -8.16 15.95
N ALA A 368 5.61 -7.62 15.98
CA ALA A 368 4.89 -7.19 14.79
C ALA A 368 4.28 -5.80 15.02
N ALA A 369 4.51 -4.90 14.08
CA ALA A 369 4.17 -3.49 14.18
C ALA A 369 3.50 -2.93 12.92
N THR A 370 2.92 -1.73 13.03
CA THR A 370 2.32 -0.94 11.96
C THR A 370 1.37 -1.75 11.05
N PRO A 371 0.34 -2.43 11.60
CA PRO A 371 -0.55 -3.25 10.77
C PRO A 371 -1.50 -2.38 9.93
N GLU A 372 -1.68 -2.75 8.67
CA GLU A 372 -2.59 -2.09 7.71
C GLU A 372 -3.47 -3.13 6.99
N TRP A 373 -4.78 -2.95 7.08
CA TRP A 373 -5.76 -3.79 6.39
C TRP A 373 -5.73 -3.52 4.89
N SER A 374 -5.72 -4.59 4.09
CA SER A 374 -5.88 -4.50 2.64
C SER A 374 -7.23 -3.85 2.31
N PRO A 375 -7.31 -2.97 1.29
CA PRO A 375 -8.59 -2.43 0.83
C PRO A 375 -9.55 -3.51 0.31
N ARG A 376 -9.06 -4.72 0.03
CA ARG A 376 -9.87 -5.90 -0.33
C ARG A 376 -10.42 -6.65 0.87
N GLY A 377 -9.89 -6.39 2.06
CA GLY A 377 -10.33 -7.02 3.31
C GLY A 377 -9.72 -8.40 3.57
N ASP A 378 -8.98 -8.95 2.62
CA ASP A 378 -8.47 -10.33 2.58
C ASP A 378 -7.13 -10.55 3.30
N GLN A 379 -6.36 -9.48 3.51
CA GLN A 379 -5.01 -9.52 4.06
C GLN A 379 -4.75 -8.34 5.01
N ILE A 380 -3.76 -8.52 5.89
CA ILE A 380 -3.19 -7.50 6.76
C ILE A 380 -1.69 -7.46 6.48
N ALA A 381 -1.17 -6.30 6.06
CA ALA A 381 0.25 -6.03 5.94
C ALA A 381 0.79 -5.50 7.26
N PHE A 382 2.04 -5.82 7.61
CA PHE A 382 2.66 -5.34 8.84
C PHE A 382 4.19 -5.40 8.73
N THR A 383 4.85 -4.66 9.62
CA THR A 383 6.29 -4.74 9.82
C THR A 383 6.58 -5.87 10.81
N HIS A 384 7.30 -6.90 10.40
CA HIS A 384 7.77 -7.96 11.30
C HIS A 384 9.20 -7.70 11.74
N ILE A 385 9.44 -7.78 13.05
CA ILE A 385 10.69 -7.40 13.70
C ILE A 385 11.27 -8.65 14.38
N ALA A 386 12.20 -9.31 13.69
CA ALA A 386 12.85 -10.53 14.15
C ALA A 386 14.31 -10.54 13.69
N GLY A 387 15.12 -9.67 14.32
CA GLY A 387 16.42 -9.27 13.80
C GLY A 387 16.25 -8.06 12.89
N ASP A 388 16.08 -8.31 11.59
CA ASP A 388 15.76 -7.29 10.59
C ASP A 388 14.26 -6.91 10.64
N LEU A 389 13.93 -5.77 10.02
CA LEU A 389 12.56 -5.32 9.86
C LEU A 389 12.13 -5.56 8.42
N ARG A 390 11.08 -6.37 8.26
CA ARG A 390 10.60 -6.86 6.96
C ARG A 390 9.11 -6.65 6.83
N ILE A 391 8.65 -6.42 5.60
CA ILE A 391 7.23 -6.37 5.31
C ILE A 391 6.70 -7.78 5.17
N ALA A 392 5.64 -8.08 5.91
CA ALA A 392 4.93 -9.35 5.86
C ALA A 392 3.43 -9.12 5.67
N VAL A 393 2.75 -10.14 5.17
CA VAL A 393 1.29 -10.19 5.09
C VAL A 393 0.78 -11.46 5.76
N MET A 394 -0.45 -11.40 6.29
CA MET A 394 -1.19 -12.55 6.79
C MET A 394 -2.69 -12.37 6.53
N ARG A 395 -3.47 -13.45 6.63
CA ARG A 395 -4.93 -13.38 6.58
C ARG A 395 -5.48 -12.74 7.88
N PRO A 396 -6.67 -12.12 7.86
CA PRO A 396 -7.27 -11.48 9.04
C PRO A 396 -7.53 -12.40 10.24
N ASP A 397 -7.51 -13.72 10.04
CA ASP A 397 -7.60 -14.71 11.12
C ASP A 397 -6.23 -15.04 11.75
N GLY A 398 -5.13 -14.47 11.22
CA GLY A 398 -3.76 -14.69 11.68
C GLY A 398 -2.99 -15.76 10.91
N GLY A 399 -3.65 -16.51 10.02
CA GLY A 399 -3.02 -17.59 9.28
C GLY A 399 -2.29 -17.13 8.02
N GLY A 400 -1.40 -18.00 7.51
CA GLY A 400 -0.74 -17.78 6.20
C GLY A 400 0.24 -16.61 6.18
N MET A 401 0.89 -16.33 7.31
CA MET A 401 1.94 -15.30 7.37
C MET A 401 3.06 -15.62 6.38
N ARG A 402 3.48 -14.63 5.60
CA ARG A 402 4.62 -14.70 4.68
C ARG A 402 5.29 -13.35 4.50
N TYR A 403 6.59 -13.34 4.23
CA TYR A 403 7.33 -12.13 3.90
C TYR A 403 7.11 -11.71 2.44
N LEU A 404 7.16 -10.41 2.21
CA LEU A 404 7.24 -9.79 0.88
C LEU A 404 8.61 -9.17 0.61
N THR A 405 9.38 -8.88 1.68
CA THR A 405 10.70 -8.27 1.56
C THR A 405 11.71 -9.00 2.43
N ASP A 406 12.98 -8.90 2.08
CA ASP A 406 14.09 -9.49 2.82
C ASP A 406 15.29 -8.51 2.90
N SER A 407 15.03 -7.31 3.40
CA SER A 407 16.04 -6.27 3.63
C SER A 407 16.08 -5.84 5.09
N TRP A 408 17.09 -5.03 5.42
CA TRP A 408 17.45 -4.70 6.80
C TRP A 408 16.39 -3.93 7.60
N GLN A 409 15.82 -2.87 7.02
CA GLN A 409 14.93 -1.93 7.71
C GLN A 409 13.79 -1.46 6.82
N ASP A 410 12.88 -2.38 6.52
CA ASP A 410 11.64 -2.11 5.77
C ASP A 410 10.47 -1.98 6.72
N GLU A 411 9.79 -0.83 6.69
CA GLU A 411 8.79 -0.48 7.71
C GLU A 411 7.62 0.33 7.15
N ALA A 412 6.54 0.37 7.94
CA ALA A 412 5.32 1.14 7.71
C ALA A 412 4.69 0.89 6.33
N PRO A 413 4.19 -0.35 6.09
CA PRO A 413 3.55 -0.68 4.83
C PRO A 413 2.28 0.14 4.61
N THR A 414 1.98 0.44 3.35
CA THR A 414 0.70 1.00 2.90
C THR A 414 0.26 0.39 1.57
N TRP A 415 -1.03 0.12 1.42
CA TRP A 415 -1.58 -0.55 0.24
C TRP A 415 -1.89 0.39 -0.92
N SER A 416 -1.65 -0.03 -2.16
CA SER A 416 -2.28 0.57 -3.33
C SER A 416 -3.81 0.49 -3.20
N PRO A 417 -4.58 1.41 -3.83
CA PRO A 417 -6.03 1.45 -3.66
C PRO A 417 -6.74 0.17 -4.13
N ASN A 418 -6.14 -0.58 -5.06
CA ASN A 418 -6.66 -1.86 -5.50
C ASN A 418 -6.12 -3.04 -4.67
N GLY A 419 -5.21 -2.86 -3.72
CA GLY A 419 -4.65 -3.90 -2.85
C GLY A 419 -3.62 -4.83 -3.50
N ARG A 420 -3.02 -4.49 -4.65
CA ARG A 420 -2.04 -5.34 -5.36
C ARG A 420 -0.58 -5.03 -5.03
N ILE A 421 -0.29 -3.78 -4.67
CA ILE A 421 1.08 -3.32 -4.40
C ILE A 421 1.13 -2.77 -2.98
N ILE A 422 2.23 -3.02 -2.30
CA ILE A 422 2.53 -2.43 -0.99
C ILE A 422 3.70 -1.49 -1.14
N GLN A 423 3.56 -0.26 -0.62
CA GLN A 423 4.69 0.64 -0.41
C GLN A 423 5.15 0.57 1.03
N PHE A 424 6.43 0.82 1.23
CA PHE A 424 7.05 0.92 2.54
C PHE A 424 8.23 1.87 2.42
N PHE A 425 8.83 2.26 3.54
CA PHE A 425 10.12 2.95 3.50
C PHE A 425 11.23 2.05 4.00
N ARG A 426 12.41 2.24 3.41
CA ARG A 426 13.65 1.54 3.75
C ARG A 426 14.66 2.52 4.31
N THR A 427 15.21 2.22 5.47
CA THR A 427 16.33 2.96 6.06
C THR A 427 17.66 2.32 5.67
N ALA A 428 18.55 3.09 5.05
CA ALA A 428 19.88 2.62 4.67
C ALA A 428 20.82 2.49 5.88
N ARG A 429 21.64 1.43 5.89
CA ARG A 429 22.71 1.21 6.88
C ARG A 429 23.64 2.42 6.95
N ASN A 430 24.06 2.78 8.16
CA ASN A 430 25.00 3.86 8.50
C ASN A 430 24.50 5.30 8.23
N SER A 431 23.96 5.59 7.05
CA SER A 431 23.53 6.95 6.69
C SER A 431 22.22 7.37 7.36
N GLY A 432 21.33 6.41 7.66
CA GLY A 432 19.97 6.70 8.08
C GLY A 432 19.18 7.47 7.01
N GLN A 433 19.53 7.30 5.74
CA GLN A 433 18.75 7.80 4.63
C GLN A 433 17.52 6.90 4.44
N THR A 434 16.35 7.51 4.39
CA THR A 434 15.08 6.84 4.11
C THR A 434 14.72 6.97 2.64
N THR A 435 14.18 5.91 2.06
CA THR A 435 13.70 5.88 0.67
C THR A 435 12.41 5.08 0.58
N ILE A 436 11.51 5.43 -0.32
CA ILE A 436 10.28 4.66 -0.56
C ILE A 436 10.55 3.52 -1.54
N TRP A 437 10.02 2.36 -1.21
CA TRP A 437 10.05 1.15 -2.03
C TRP A 437 8.63 0.63 -2.21
N GLN A 438 8.44 -0.18 -3.24
CA GLN A 438 7.18 -0.86 -3.54
C GLN A 438 7.47 -2.31 -3.87
N VAL A 439 6.54 -3.19 -3.51
CA VAL A 439 6.60 -4.62 -3.85
C VAL A 439 5.19 -5.12 -4.15
N ASP A 440 5.07 -6.02 -5.11
CA ASP A 440 3.83 -6.71 -5.41
C ASP A 440 3.53 -7.84 -4.39
N LEU A 441 2.33 -8.40 -4.46
CA LEU A 441 1.94 -9.46 -3.54
C LEU A 441 2.74 -10.76 -3.70
N THR A 442 3.44 -11.01 -4.81
CA THR A 442 4.32 -12.19 -4.93
C THR A 442 5.65 -12.02 -4.19
N GLY A 443 6.03 -10.77 -3.85
CA GLY A 443 7.34 -10.45 -3.27
C GLY A 443 8.48 -10.44 -4.29
N ARG A 444 8.20 -10.45 -5.60
CA ARG A 444 9.22 -10.59 -6.66
C ARG A 444 9.51 -9.31 -7.41
N ASN A 445 8.53 -8.43 -7.58
CA ASN A 445 8.66 -7.13 -8.23
C ASN A 445 8.93 -6.03 -7.19
N GLU A 446 10.02 -6.18 -6.45
CA GLU A 446 10.48 -5.16 -5.50
C GLU A 446 11.26 -4.07 -6.22
N ARG A 447 10.89 -2.81 -6.01
CA ARG A 447 11.56 -1.66 -6.64
C ARG A 447 11.55 -0.41 -5.78
N LYS A 448 12.60 0.40 -5.95
CA LYS A 448 12.69 1.73 -5.35
C LYS A 448 11.83 2.72 -6.13
N LEU A 449 11.03 3.52 -5.42
CA LEU A 449 10.29 4.62 -6.03
C LEU A 449 11.20 5.86 -6.14
N PRO A 450 11.31 6.51 -7.30
CA PRO A 450 12.11 7.72 -7.45
C PRO A 450 11.54 8.87 -6.61
N THR A 451 12.37 9.44 -5.74
CA THR A 451 12.04 10.63 -4.94
C THR A 451 13.16 11.66 -5.07
N PRO A 452 12.86 12.97 -5.09
CA PRO A 452 13.88 14.01 -5.25
C PRO A 452 14.78 14.18 -4.02
N VAL A 453 14.31 13.74 -2.85
CA VAL A 453 15.02 13.79 -1.56
C VAL A 453 14.76 12.49 -0.79
N GLY A 454 15.27 12.38 0.45
CA GLY A 454 14.92 11.27 1.34
C GLY A 454 13.41 11.19 1.55
N ALA A 455 12.88 10.00 1.75
CA ALA A 455 11.44 9.77 1.79
C ALA A 455 11.06 8.64 2.75
N SER A 456 10.13 8.92 3.65
CA SER A 456 9.61 7.99 4.65
C SER A 456 8.09 8.10 4.78
N ASP A 457 7.50 7.18 5.56
CA ASP A 457 6.09 7.16 5.93
C ASP A 457 5.13 7.35 4.73
N PRO A 458 5.21 6.50 3.67
CA PRO A 458 4.28 6.62 2.55
C PRO A 458 2.84 6.40 2.99
N ALA A 459 1.92 7.02 2.26
CA ALA A 459 0.50 6.77 2.30
C ALA A 459 -0.05 6.85 0.87
N TRP A 460 -0.41 5.68 0.34
CA TRP A 460 -1.01 5.62 -0.99
C TRP A 460 -2.46 6.10 -0.91
N GLY A 461 -2.81 7.08 -1.73
CA GLY A 461 -4.16 7.61 -1.79
C GLY A 461 -5.12 6.71 -2.59
N PRO A 462 -6.44 6.95 -2.43
CA PRO A 462 -7.45 6.35 -3.30
C PRO A 462 -7.25 6.67 -4.79
N ILE A 463 -8.05 6.05 -5.66
CA ILE A 463 -8.17 6.53 -7.05
C ILE A 463 -8.75 7.94 -7.05
N ARG A 464 -8.22 8.80 -7.92
CA ARG A 464 -8.73 10.17 -8.08
C ARG A 464 -10.11 10.16 -8.75
N PRO A 465 -11.08 10.93 -8.23
CA PRO A 465 -12.43 11.03 -8.80
C PRO A 465 -12.45 11.58 -10.23
#